data_AF-A0A8C8GI37-F1
#
_entry.id   AF-A0A8C8GI37-F1
#
_cell.length_a   1.000
_cell.length_b   1.000
_cell.length_c   1.000
_cell.angle_alpha   90.00
_cell.angle_beta   90.00
_cell.angle_gamma   90.00
#
_symmetry.space_group_name_H-M   'P 1'
#
loop_
_entity.id
_entity.type
_entity.pdbx_description
1 polymer ?
#
loop_
_entity_poly.entity_id
_entity_poly.type
_entity_poly.pdbx_seq_one_letter_code
_entity_poly.pdbx_strand_id
1 'polypeptide(L)'
;MPTELKTNVILFGLLEKWFPEELKRSRAISEIEDLSRRKHFEEAVSLATDMIESDPGDEAVRWSRVKAYTGLQQYRLALEDAELCLSSAHSAEGFYWKAKVLQDMGQVDDSLQVFLHCLALDEDFTLAKREVEMILCDLLSPAGKNVKVGLRETAQSTSPHLRSKTVVADAQARAQPHQAEAEHPALHQVQARTSLAHPSPVAQHEKPGRSGSLERSGLSRGHSTQAHGPGLGLGSLDEGLKRVCSAPQLGDQEKGVLLKRKLSASEGGPHVVYSHGSKHKKQGGACGVSSQGASARAHRVVPRNLLDPNDLECSLCIRLFYEPVTTPCGHTFCKNCLERCLDHTPQCPLCKESLKEYLAARKYTVTSVLDRVIKQYLSEEQSERQKTHLEETKELADLTKNVPIFVCTMAYPTVPCPLHVFEPRYRLMIRRCMETGTRQFGMCINDTQKGFVEYGCMLIIRSVHFLPDGRSVVDTIGGKRFRVLTRGMKDGYCIADIKYLEDTRVSDDEELAQLQQLHDAVYEQARTWFQNLKNRFRNQILQHFGAMPEREPDIQATPNGPACCWWLLAVLPIDPRYQLSVLSMTTLRERLVKIQHILSYLQSIPNE
;
A
#
# COMPACT_ATOMS: atom_id res chain seq x y z
N MET A 1 -9.91 -6.25 9.65
CA MET A 1 -9.02 -7.07 10.50
C MET A 1 -7.61 -6.53 10.40
N PRO A 2 -6.74 -6.66 11.41
CA PRO A 2 -5.31 -6.64 11.14
C PRO A 2 -4.99 -7.77 10.15
N THR A 3 -4.27 -7.48 9.07
CA THR A 3 -3.78 -8.53 8.16
C THR A 3 -2.73 -9.35 8.90
N GLU A 4 -2.93 -10.66 8.92
CA GLU A 4 -1.96 -11.65 9.43
C GLU A 4 -0.56 -11.35 8.88
N LEU A 5 0.42 -11.17 9.77
CA LEU A 5 1.74 -10.63 9.43
C LEU A 5 2.56 -11.69 8.68
N LYS A 6 2.53 -11.67 7.35
CA LYS A 6 3.26 -12.64 6.53
C LYS A 6 4.76 -12.31 6.46
N THR A 7 5.58 -13.34 6.59
CA THR A 7 7.04 -13.26 6.51
C THR A 7 7.50 -12.70 5.15
N ASN A 8 8.51 -11.82 5.15
CA ASN A 8 9.13 -11.39 3.91
C ASN A 8 9.93 -12.57 3.30
N VAL A 9 9.57 -12.97 2.07
CA VAL A 9 10.12 -14.15 1.39
C VAL A 9 11.62 -14.03 1.12
N ILE A 10 12.11 -12.85 0.76
CA ILE A 10 13.53 -12.61 0.48
C ILE A 10 14.35 -12.63 1.77
N LEU A 11 13.88 -11.93 2.81
CA LEU A 11 14.54 -11.94 4.12
C LEU A 11 14.53 -13.34 4.75
N PHE A 12 13.48 -14.12 4.55
CA PHE A 12 13.42 -15.50 5.01
C PHE A 12 14.47 -16.37 4.28
N GLY A 13 14.53 -16.30 2.94
CA GLY A 13 15.54 -17.02 2.15
C GLY A 13 16.99 -16.69 2.56
N LEU A 14 17.27 -15.42 2.84
CA LEU A 14 18.58 -14.99 3.37
C LEU A 14 18.86 -15.58 4.76
N LEU A 15 17.86 -15.67 5.64
CA LEU A 15 18.03 -16.34 6.94
C LEU A 15 18.25 -17.85 6.80
N GLU A 16 17.57 -18.54 5.87
CA GLU A 16 17.85 -19.96 5.58
C GLU A 16 19.29 -20.17 5.08
N LYS A 17 19.79 -19.24 4.25
CA LYS A 17 21.13 -19.28 3.65
C LYS A 17 22.26 -18.93 4.64
N TRP A 18 22.02 -17.99 5.55
CA TRP A 18 23.03 -17.51 6.49
C TRP A 18 23.04 -18.23 7.84
N PHE A 19 21.89 -18.74 8.30
CA PHE A 19 21.71 -19.35 9.63
C PHE A 19 20.88 -20.65 9.57
N PRO A 20 21.31 -21.66 8.77
CA PRO A 20 20.52 -22.87 8.54
C PRO A 20 20.28 -23.68 9.82
N GLU A 21 21.26 -23.75 10.73
CA GLU A 21 21.14 -24.52 11.98
C GLU A 21 20.23 -23.82 12.99
N GLU A 22 20.33 -22.49 13.14
CA GLU A 22 19.35 -21.73 13.93
C GLU A 22 17.93 -21.83 13.39
N LEU A 23 17.75 -21.91 12.07
CA LEU A 23 16.43 -22.07 11.48
C LEU A 23 15.87 -23.48 11.67
N LYS A 24 16.70 -24.53 11.58
CA LYS A 24 16.32 -25.90 11.96
C LYS A 24 15.90 -25.95 13.44
N ARG A 25 16.73 -25.40 14.34
CA ARG A 25 16.43 -25.27 15.77
C ARG A 25 15.08 -24.56 15.99
N SER A 26 14.87 -23.40 15.36
CA SER A 26 13.62 -22.64 15.48
C SER A 26 12.40 -23.37 14.93
N ARG A 27 12.55 -24.15 13.85
CA ARG A 27 11.48 -25.01 13.31
C ARG A 27 11.12 -26.12 14.29
N ALA A 28 12.11 -26.83 14.82
CA ALA A 28 11.89 -27.93 15.76
C ALA A 28 11.33 -27.44 17.11
N ILE A 29 11.76 -26.29 17.63
CA ILE A 29 11.12 -25.63 18.80
C ILE A 29 9.64 -25.35 18.52
N SER A 30 9.31 -24.79 17.35
CA SER A 30 7.91 -24.55 16.96
C SER A 30 7.11 -25.85 16.83
N GLU A 31 7.74 -26.95 16.41
CA GLU A 31 7.11 -28.27 16.30
C GLU A 31 6.84 -28.89 17.67
N ILE A 32 7.79 -28.81 18.63
CA ILE A 32 7.59 -29.19 20.03
C ILE A 32 6.44 -28.40 20.66
N GLU A 33 6.35 -27.09 20.40
CA GLU A 33 5.21 -26.28 20.84
C GLU A 33 3.90 -26.63 20.12
N ASP A 34 3.92 -27.01 18.84
CA ASP A 34 2.73 -27.45 18.10
C ASP A 34 2.18 -28.78 18.64
N LEU A 35 3.06 -29.76 18.86
CA LEU A 35 2.73 -31.05 19.49
C LEU A 35 2.17 -30.83 20.90
N SER A 36 2.79 -29.95 21.68
CA SER A 36 2.29 -29.57 23.02
C SER A 36 0.90 -28.92 22.97
N ARG A 37 0.63 -28.01 22.02
CA ARG A 37 -0.72 -27.43 21.84
C ARG A 37 -1.76 -28.46 21.38
N ARG A 38 -1.34 -29.51 20.67
CA ARG A 38 -2.17 -30.66 20.27
C ARG A 38 -2.30 -31.72 21.38
N LYS A 39 -1.61 -31.55 22.52
CA LYS A 39 -1.50 -32.51 23.65
C LYS A 39 -0.73 -33.81 23.33
N HIS A 40 0.05 -33.82 22.26
CA HIS A 40 0.98 -34.90 21.91
C HIS A 40 2.28 -34.76 22.72
N PHE A 41 2.16 -34.79 24.05
CA PHE A 41 3.27 -34.41 24.94
C PHE A 41 4.42 -35.43 24.95
N GLU A 42 4.15 -36.72 24.72
CA GLU A 42 5.20 -37.75 24.63
C GLU A 42 6.09 -37.53 23.40
N GLU A 43 5.48 -37.26 22.24
CA GLU A 43 6.18 -36.91 20.99
C GLU A 43 6.99 -35.61 21.16
N ALA A 44 6.42 -34.60 21.83
CA ALA A 44 7.09 -33.34 22.14
C ALA A 44 8.31 -33.52 23.07
N VAL A 45 8.22 -34.38 24.09
CA VAL A 45 9.33 -34.71 25.00
C VAL A 45 10.45 -35.47 24.28
N SER A 46 10.11 -36.41 23.38
CA SER A 46 11.10 -37.14 22.59
C SER A 46 11.90 -36.17 21.71
N LEU A 47 11.23 -35.39 20.87
CA LEU A 47 11.86 -34.45 19.95
C LEU A 47 12.71 -33.40 20.69
N ALA A 48 12.24 -32.90 21.84
CA ALA A 48 13.02 -31.99 22.67
C ALA A 48 14.25 -32.65 23.31
N THR A 49 14.20 -33.95 23.61
CA THR A 49 15.33 -34.69 24.19
C THR A 49 16.41 -34.95 23.15
N ASP A 50 16.05 -35.40 21.94
CA ASP A 50 16.98 -35.59 20.82
C ASP A 50 17.75 -34.28 20.50
N MET A 51 17.07 -33.14 20.60
CA MET A 51 17.66 -31.81 20.46
C MET A 51 18.61 -31.44 21.61
N ILE A 52 18.25 -31.74 22.88
CA ILE A 52 19.08 -31.42 24.05
C ILE A 52 20.32 -32.33 24.13
N GLU A 53 20.24 -33.58 23.65
CA GLU A 53 21.43 -34.43 23.48
C GLU A 53 22.37 -33.89 22.40
N SER A 54 21.82 -33.27 21.34
CA SER A 54 22.58 -32.65 20.25
C SER A 54 23.20 -31.30 20.63
N ASP A 55 22.49 -30.48 21.42
CA ASP A 55 22.97 -29.20 21.95
C ASP A 55 22.55 -29.00 23.42
N PRO A 56 23.38 -29.45 24.38
CA PRO A 56 23.16 -29.21 25.79
C PRO A 56 23.21 -27.73 26.21
N GLY A 57 23.54 -26.79 25.33
CA GLY A 57 23.48 -25.35 25.59
C GLY A 57 22.09 -24.73 25.43
N ASP A 58 21.12 -25.44 24.85
CA ASP A 58 19.83 -24.85 24.48
C ASP A 58 18.84 -24.76 25.65
N GLU A 59 18.66 -23.55 26.19
CA GLU A 59 17.65 -23.25 27.21
C GLU A 59 16.22 -23.19 26.64
N ALA A 60 16.05 -22.80 25.38
CA ALA A 60 14.73 -22.61 24.77
C ALA A 60 14.05 -23.96 24.50
N VAL A 61 14.81 -24.94 23.99
CA VAL A 61 14.32 -26.33 23.85
C VAL A 61 13.97 -26.92 25.21
N ARG A 62 14.80 -26.70 26.24
CA ARG A 62 14.48 -27.13 27.62
C ARG A 62 13.19 -26.51 28.15
N TRP A 63 12.98 -25.20 28.02
CA TRP A 63 11.72 -24.59 28.46
C TRP A 63 10.50 -25.16 27.71
N SER A 64 10.64 -25.53 26.44
CA SER A 64 9.60 -26.27 25.72
C SER A 64 9.41 -27.72 26.23
N ARG A 65 10.48 -28.40 26.66
CA ARG A 65 10.40 -29.71 27.33
C ARG A 65 9.75 -29.63 28.73
N VAL A 66 10.03 -28.60 29.52
CA VAL A 66 9.37 -28.30 30.80
C VAL A 66 7.85 -28.18 30.61
N LYS A 67 7.40 -27.41 29.62
CA LYS A 67 5.97 -27.29 29.25
C LYS A 67 5.37 -28.66 28.92
N ALA A 68 6.07 -29.50 28.15
CA ALA A 68 5.59 -30.83 27.76
C ALA A 68 5.55 -31.84 28.93
N TYR A 69 6.60 -31.90 29.77
CA TYR A 69 6.60 -32.72 30.99
C TYR A 69 5.49 -32.32 31.97
N THR A 70 5.17 -31.03 32.08
CA THR A 70 4.04 -30.53 32.89
C THR A 70 2.71 -31.04 32.32
N GLY A 71 2.55 -31.05 31.00
CA GLY A 71 1.41 -31.68 30.31
C GLY A 71 1.27 -33.19 30.56
N LEU A 72 2.39 -33.90 30.74
CA LEU A 72 2.43 -35.32 31.15
C LEU A 72 2.26 -35.54 32.66
N GLN A 73 2.11 -34.49 33.47
CA GLN A 73 2.13 -34.54 34.94
C GLN A 73 3.45 -35.09 35.52
N GLN A 74 4.53 -35.09 34.73
CA GLN A 74 5.88 -35.50 35.13
C GLN A 74 6.62 -34.35 35.83
N TYR A 75 5.96 -33.72 36.81
CA TYR A 75 6.38 -32.46 37.43
C TYR A 75 7.81 -32.47 37.97
N ARG A 76 8.29 -33.63 38.45
CA ARG A 76 9.68 -33.79 38.90
C ARG A 76 10.70 -33.50 37.78
N LEU A 77 10.51 -34.08 36.60
CA LEU A 77 11.41 -33.86 35.45
C LEU A 77 11.29 -32.43 34.92
N ALA A 78 10.08 -31.86 34.95
CA ALA A 78 9.84 -30.46 34.63
C ALA A 78 10.57 -29.50 35.59
N LEU A 79 10.65 -29.82 36.89
CA LEU A 79 11.41 -29.03 37.86
C LEU A 79 12.91 -29.21 37.71
N GLU A 80 13.41 -30.43 37.47
CA GLU A 80 14.83 -30.71 37.23
C GLU A 80 15.36 -29.95 35.98
N ASP A 81 14.61 -29.92 34.87
CA ASP A 81 14.95 -29.09 33.70
C ASP A 81 14.84 -27.58 33.97
N ALA A 82 13.81 -27.13 34.70
CA ALA A 82 13.62 -25.71 35.01
C ALA A 82 14.72 -25.16 35.94
N GLU A 83 15.21 -25.98 36.88
CA GLU A 83 16.34 -25.61 37.74
C GLU A 83 17.67 -25.58 36.98
N LEU A 84 17.87 -26.49 36.02
CA LEU A 84 19.02 -26.42 35.09
C LEU A 84 19.02 -25.09 34.32
N CYS A 85 17.90 -24.72 33.68
CA CYS A 85 17.80 -23.43 32.97
C CYS A 85 17.99 -22.21 33.86
N LEU A 86 17.43 -22.22 35.07
CA LEU A 86 17.57 -21.08 35.99
C LEU A 86 18.99 -20.97 36.57
N SER A 87 19.73 -22.08 36.66
CA SER A 87 21.13 -22.08 37.09
C SER A 87 22.07 -21.39 36.08
N SER A 88 21.75 -21.42 34.79
CA SER A 88 22.49 -20.74 33.73
C SER A 88 21.97 -19.32 33.44
N ALA A 89 20.65 -19.10 33.44
CA ALA A 89 20.05 -17.80 33.16
C ALA A 89 18.89 -17.44 34.12
N HIS A 90 19.12 -16.47 34.99
CA HIS A 90 18.10 -15.93 35.90
C HIS A 90 17.12 -15.01 35.13
N SER A 91 16.12 -15.60 34.48
CA SER A 91 15.08 -14.89 33.72
C SER A 91 13.73 -14.89 34.45
N ALA A 92 13.02 -13.76 34.46
CA ALA A 92 11.69 -13.66 35.07
C ALA A 92 10.71 -14.67 34.47
N GLU A 93 10.73 -14.85 33.13
CA GLU A 93 9.91 -15.86 32.45
C GLU A 93 10.25 -17.29 32.92
N GLY A 94 11.52 -17.64 33.14
CA GLY A 94 11.90 -18.94 33.69
C GLY A 94 11.36 -19.18 35.11
N PHE A 95 11.40 -18.15 35.96
CA PHE A 95 10.78 -18.23 37.30
C PHE A 95 9.24 -18.35 37.20
N TYR A 96 8.58 -17.64 36.28
CA TYR A 96 7.15 -17.81 36.01
C TYR A 96 6.81 -19.25 35.60
N TRP A 97 7.55 -19.85 34.67
CA TRP A 97 7.31 -21.23 34.25
C TRP A 97 7.57 -22.22 35.40
N LYS A 98 8.65 -22.07 36.18
CA LYS A 98 8.89 -22.90 37.39
C LYS A 98 7.75 -22.78 38.40
N ALA A 99 7.27 -21.57 38.68
CA ALA A 99 6.14 -21.34 39.57
C ALA A 99 4.86 -22.03 39.07
N LYS A 100 4.63 -22.07 37.75
CA LYS A 100 3.50 -22.79 37.15
C LYS A 100 3.60 -24.30 37.35
N VAL A 101 4.78 -24.92 37.19
CA VAL A 101 4.98 -26.35 37.48
C VAL A 101 4.64 -26.68 38.94
N LEU A 102 5.08 -25.85 39.89
CA LEU A 102 4.76 -25.99 41.32
C LEU A 102 3.25 -25.85 41.58
N GLN A 103 2.58 -24.92 40.89
CA GLN A 103 1.14 -24.68 41.01
C GLN A 103 0.32 -25.90 40.55
N ASP A 104 0.65 -26.44 39.38
CA ASP A 104 -0.04 -27.59 38.77
C ASP A 104 0.20 -28.87 39.58
N MET A 105 1.42 -29.06 40.11
CA MET A 105 1.76 -30.11 41.08
C MET A 105 1.01 -29.94 42.41
N GLY A 106 0.55 -28.73 42.74
CA GLY A 106 -0.26 -28.42 43.93
C GLY A 106 0.51 -27.84 45.12
N GLN A 107 1.79 -27.49 44.97
CA GLN A 107 2.58 -26.76 45.96
C GLN A 107 2.30 -25.26 45.85
N VAL A 108 1.13 -24.83 46.35
CA VAL A 108 0.65 -23.44 46.23
C VAL A 108 1.58 -22.45 46.95
N ASP A 109 2.10 -22.80 48.13
CA ASP A 109 2.96 -21.90 48.92
C ASP A 109 4.34 -21.69 48.27
N ASP A 110 4.94 -22.75 47.72
CA ASP A 110 6.22 -22.68 47.00
C ASP A 110 6.03 -21.96 45.65
N SER A 111 4.93 -22.25 44.96
CA SER A 111 4.52 -21.57 43.71
C SER A 111 4.37 -20.06 43.92
N LEU A 112 3.69 -19.64 44.99
CA LEU A 112 3.50 -18.23 45.34
C LEU A 112 4.84 -17.53 45.61
N GLN A 113 5.76 -18.16 46.34
CA GLN A 113 7.11 -17.63 46.57
C GLN A 113 7.89 -17.43 45.25
N VAL A 114 7.80 -18.39 44.33
CA VAL A 114 8.50 -18.30 43.03
C VAL A 114 7.84 -17.27 42.10
N PHE A 115 6.52 -17.11 42.12
CA PHE A 115 5.86 -15.99 41.41
C PHE A 115 6.24 -14.62 41.98
N LEU A 116 6.36 -14.49 43.31
CA LEU A 116 6.85 -13.25 43.93
C LEU A 116 8.32 -12.99 43.57
N HIS A 117 9.16 -14.02 43.43
CA HIS A 117 10.52 -13.89 42.92
C HIS A 117 10.56 -13.49 41.43
N CYS A 118 9.61 -13.96 40.60
CA CYS A 118 9.43 -13.46 39.23
C CYS A 118 9.15 -11.96 39.22
N LEU A 119 8.23 -11.49 40.07
CA LEU A 119 7.87 -10.07 40.18
C LEU A 119 8.97 -9.20 40.83
N ALA A 120 9.88 -9.79 41.60
CA ALA A 120 11.07 -9.11 42.11
C ALA A 120 12.17 -8.91 41.03
N LEU A 121 12.08 -9.61 39.89
CA LEU A 121 12.97 -9.46 38.74
C LEU A 121 12.37 -8.59 37.63
N ASP A 122 11.06 -8.71 37.40
CA ASP A 122 10.29 -7.87 36.50
C ASP A 122 8.93 -7.54 37.15
N GLU A 123 8.85 -6.33 37.73
CA GLU A 123 7.63 -5.87 38.40
C GLU A 123 6.43 -5.86 37.43
N ASP A 124 6.63 -5.57 36.15
CA ASP A 124 5.57 -5.45 35.16
C ASP A 124 5.22 -6.76 34.45
N PHE A 125 5.71 -7.91 34.94
CA PHE A 125 5.38 -9.24 34.42
C PHE A 125 3.91 -9.63 34.71
N THR A 126 2.99 -9.11 33.87
CA THR A 126 1.53 -9.17 34.08
C THR A 126 0.94 -10.56 34.28
N LEU A 127 1.58 -11.62 33.75
CA LEU A 127 1.14 -13.00 33.95
C LEU A 127 1.36 -13.47 35.40
N ALA A 128 2.52 -13.16 36.00
CA ALA A 128 2.80 -13.48 37.40
C ALA A 128 1.94 -12.63 38.34
N LYS A 129 1.74 -11.33 38.04
CA LYS A 129 0.82 -10.45 38.77
C LYS A 129 -0.58 -11.08 38.91
N ARG A 130 -1.12 -11.68 37.84
CA ARG A 130 -2.43 -12.36 37.85
C ARG A 130 -2.45 -13.67 38.63
N GLU A 131 -1.43 -14.51 38.49
CA GLU A 131 -1.36 -15.78 39.25
C GLU A 131 -1.24 -15.51 40.76
N VAL A 132 -0.44 -14.52 41.17
CA VAL A 132 -0.35 -14.04 42.56
C VAL A 132 -1.70 -13.49 43.04
N GLU A 133 -2.37 -12.67 42.24
CA GLU A 133 -3.70 -12.13 42.56
C GLU A 133 -4.74 -13.24 42.78
N MET A 134 -4.79 -14.26 41.91
CA MET A 134 -5.67 -15.41 42.07
C MET A 134 -5.35 -16.22 43.33
N ILE A 135 -4.07 -16.58 43.55
CA ILE A 135 -3.65 -17.34 44.74
C ILE A 135 -4.00 -16.58 46.03
N LEU A 136 -3.74 -15.26 46.08
CA LEU A 136 -4.10 -14.44 47.23
C LEU A 136 -5.62 -14.30 47.41
N CYS A 137 -6.40 -14.24 46.33
CA CYS A 137 -7.86 -14.23 46.42
C CYS A 137 -8.40 -15.54 47.00
N ASP A 138 -7.91 -16.70 46.55
CA ASP A 138 -8.31 -18.02 47.06
C ASP A 138 -7.90 -18.22 48.54
N LEU A 139 -6.70 -17.75 48.92
CA LEU A 139 -6.22 -17.77 50.31
C LEU A 139 -7.05 -16.88 51.24
N LEU A 140 -7.43 -15.68 50.78
CA LEU A 140 -8.14 -14.68 51.60
C LEU A 140 -9.67 -14.83 51.56
N SER A 141 -10.22 -15.52 50.55
CA SER A 141 -11.66 -15.77 50.38
C SER A 141 -11.97 -17.27 50.37
N PRO A 142 -11.90 -17.98 51.51
CA PRO A 142 -12.13 -19.43 51.61
C PRO A 142 -13.61 -19.82 51.44
N ALA A 143 -14.15 -19.60 50.24
CA ALA A 143 -15.54 -19.79 49.87
C ALA A 143 -15.88 -21.28 49.60
N GLY A 144 -16.02 -22.05 50.68
CA GLY A 144 -16.90 -23.24 50.73
C GLY A 144 -16.69 -24.36 49.70
N LYS A 145 -16.00 -25.44 50.14
CA LYS A 145 -16.00 -26.79 49.54
C LYS A 145 -15.26 -26.96 48.19
N ASN A 146 -13.93 -26.90 48.21
CA ASN A 146 -13.01 -27.94 47.65
C ASN A 146 -11.54 -27.48 47.67
N VAL A 147 -10.99 -27.17 48.85
CA VAL A 147 -9.59 -26.75 49.01
C VAL A 147 -8.69 -27.99 49.18
N LYS A 148 -7.59 -28.09 48.41
CA LYS A 148 -6.56 -29.15 48.57
C LYS A 148 -5.91 -29.04 49.96
N VAL A 149 -5.59 -30.18 50.57
CA VAL A 149 -5.41 -30.31 52.04
C VAL A 149 -4.17 -29.62 52.64
N GLY A 150 -3.17 -29.23 51.84
CA GLY A 150 -1.84 -28.82 52.35
C GLY A 150 -1.78 -27.59 53.27
N LEU A 151 -2.79 -26.71 53.25
CA LEU A 151 -2.68 -25.33 53.75
C LEU A 151 -3.28 -25.08 55.16
N ARG A 152 -3.24 -26.08 56.07
CA ARG A 152 -3.89 -25.99 57.40
C ARG A 152 -2.99 -26.10 58.64
N GLU A 153 -1.70 -26.39 58.48
CA GLU A 153 -0.84 -26.74 59.62
C GLU A 153 0.02 -25.56 60.12
N THR A 154 0.41 -24.63 59.25
CA THR A 154 1.25 -23.46 59.60
C THR A 154 0.49 -22.37 60.38
N ALA A 155 -0.80 -22.18 60.11
CA ALA A 155 -1.58 -21.05 60.64
C ALA A 155 -2.03 -21.19 62.11
N GLN A 156 -1.84 -22.34 62.76
CA GLN A 156 -2.34 -22.59 64.12
C GLN A 156 -1.39 -22.09 65.23
N SER A 157 -0.20 -21.57 64.88
CA SER A 157 0.86 -21.25 65.84
C SER A 157 1.01 -19.75 66.22
N THR A 158 -0.01 -18.91 66.04
CA THR A 158 -0.08 -17.58 66.70
C THR A 158 -1.51 -17.08 66.90
N SER A 159 -1.83 -16.61 68.11
CA SER A 159 -2.97 -15.73 68.44
C SER A 159 -2.70 -15.02 69.78
N PRO A 160 -3.51 -14.03 70.22
CA PRO A 160 -4.58 -13.31 69.52
C PRO A 160 -4.39 -11.77 69.57
N HIS A 161 -5.35 -11.01 69.00
CA HIS A 161 -5.97 -9.77 69.55
C HIS A 161 -6.38 -8.79 68.42
N LEU A 162 -7.69 -8.65 68.16
CA LEU A 162 -8.49 -7.50 68.62
C LEU A 162 -9.99 -7.68 68.31
N ARG A 163 -10.85 -7.05 69.13
CA ARG A 163 -12.29 -6.82 68.85
C ARG A 163 -12.42 -5.47 68.13
N SER A 164 -13.49 -5.07 67.44
CA SER A 164 -14.88 -5.02 67.93
C SER A 164 -15.85 -4.31 66.96
N LYS A 165 -17.13 -4.76 66.92
CA LYS A 165 -18.38 -3.94 66.79
C LYS A 165 -18.64 -3.20 65.44
N THR A 166 -19.87 -2.82 65.02
CA THR A 166 -21.26 -2.96 65.55
C THR A 166 -22.25 -2.96 64.36
N VAL A 167 -23.28 -3.83 64.29
CA VAL A 167 -24.73 -3.59 64.64
C VAL A 167 -25.39 -2.47 63.80
N VAL A 168 -26.46 -2.72 63.02
CA VAL A 168 -27.91 -2.75 63.36
C VAL A 168 -28.63 -3.59 62.24
N ALA A 169 -29.48 -4.62 62.42
CA ALA A 169 -30.66 -4.90 63.28
C ALA A 169 -31.97 -4.20 62.79
N ASP A 170 -33.19 -4.76 62.74
CA ASP A 170 -33.74 -6.11 63.01
C ASP A 170 -35.15 -6.25 62.33
N ALA A 171 -35.75 -7.44 62.38
CA ALA A 171 -37.22 -7.71 62.43
C ALA A 171 -38.15 -7.39 61.21
N GLN A 172 -39.26 -8.12 60.94
CA GLN A 172 -39.76 -9.41 61.47
C GLN A 172 -40.82 -10.12 60.56
N ALA A 173 -40.64 -11.44 60.36
CA ALA A 173 -41.63 -12.53 60.48
C ALA A 173 -42.87 -12.76 59.54
N ARG A 174 -43.17 -14.07 59.37
CA ARG A 174 -44.44 -14.78 59.02
C ARG A 174 -44.83 -15.12 57.55
N ALA A 175 -44.32 -16.29 57.11
CA ALA A 175 -45.07 -17.52 56.78
C ALA A 175 -46.36 -17.51 55.90
N GLN A 176 -46.22 -18.03 54.66
CA GLN A 176 -46.92 -19.22 54.06
C GLN A 176 -48.48 -19.28 53.91
N PRO A 177 -49.06 -20.20 53.07
CA PRO A 177 -48.45 -21.18 52.12
C PRO A 177 -49.12 -21.31 50.71
N HIS A 178 -48.57 -22.23 49.88
CA HIS A 178 -49.14 -22.88 48.66
C HIS A 178 -49.32 -22.02 47.39
N GLN A 179 -49.18 -22.54 46.16
CA GLN A 179 -48.90 -23.91 45.62
C GLN A 179 -48.00 -23.74 44.34
N ALA A 180 -47.55 -24.70 43.51
CA ALA A 180 -47.83 -26.13 43.30
C ALA A 180 -46.62 -26.93 42.74
N GLU A 181 -46.89 -27.88 41.85
CA GLU A 181 -46.00 -28.86 41.18
C GLU A 181 -44.96 -28.23 40.20
N ALA A 182 -43.79 -28.82 39.86
CA ALA A 182 -43.32 -30.23 39.74
C ALA A 182 -43.77 -30.93 38.42
N GLU A 183 -43.08 -31.92 37.82
CA GLU A 183 -42.12 -32.90 38.37
C GLU A 183 -40.85 -33.19 37.50
N HIS A 184 -39.94 -34.00 38.08
CA HIS A 184 -38.80 -34.75 37.48
C HIS A 184 -39.20 -36.28 37.48
N PRO A 185 -38.34 -37.35 37.41
CA PRO A 185 -36.88 -37.48 37.34
C PRO A 185 -36.38 -38.48 36.23
N ALA A 186 -35.31 -39.25 36.49
CA ALA A 186 -34.65 -40.19 35.55
C ALA A 186 -34.13 -41.48 36.25
N LEU A 187 -33.39 -42.33 35.50
CA LEU A 187 -32.70 -43.60 35.91
C LEU A 187 -33.62 -44.84 35.97
N HIS A 188 -33.21 -46.06 35.56
CA HIS A 188 -32.12 -46.88 36.13
C HIS A 188 -31.67 -48.09 35.27
N GLN A 189 -30.50 -48.69 35.62
CA GLN A 189 -30.00 -50.08 35.38
C GLN A 189 -29.78 -50.54 33.90
N VAL A 190 -28.63 -51.08 33.41
CA VAL A 190 -27.52 -51.95 33.90
C VAL A 190 -27.68 -53.45 33.53
N GLN A 191 -26.67 -53.99 32.80
CA GLN A 191 -26.27 -55.40 32.56
C GLN A 191 -26.96 -56.32 31.51
N ALA A 192 -26.40 -56.28 30.28
CA ALA A 192 -25.63 -57.35 29.60
C ALA A 192 -26.20 -58.76 29.29
N ARG A 193 -26.09 -59.20 28.00
CA ARG A 193 -25.14 -60.25 27.50
C ARG A 193 -25.38 -60.69 26.03
N THR A 194 -24.28 -60.96 25.28
CA THR A 194 -24.14 -61.89 24.11
C THR A 194 -24.98 -61.64 22.82
N SER A 195 -24.59 -62.05 21.59
CA SER A 195 -23.39 -62.76 21.06
C SER A 195 -23.25 -62.66 19.52
N LEU A 196 -21.99 -62.74 19.02
CA LEU A 196 -21.49 -63.38 17.77
C LEU A 196 -22.19 -63.18 16.40
N ALA A 197 -21.44 -62.72 15.38
CA ALA A 197 -21.04 -63.49 14.17
C ALA A 197 -20.76 -62.66 12.88
N HIS A 198 -19.74 -63.09 12.12
CA HIS A 198 -19.39 -62.75 10.72
C HIS A 198 -19.66 -64.03 9.84
N PRO A 199 -19.62 -64.06 8.46
CA PRO A 199 -18.59 -63.45 7.58
C PRO A 199 -19.01 -63.05 6.12
N SER A 200 -17.99 -62.85 5.26
CA SER A 200 -17.92 -62.39 3.84
C SER A 200 -18.38 -63.43 2.78
N PRO A 201 -18.32 -63.23 1.41
CA PRO A 201 -17.05 -63.05 0.61
C PRO A 201 -17.06 -62.34 -0.81
N VAL A 202 -15.86 -61.92 -1.29
CA VAL A 202 -15.27 -62.00 -2.70
C VAL A 202 -16.05 -61.39 -3.92
N ALA A 203 -15.50 -60.83 -5.04
CA ALA A 203 -14.20 -60.80 -5.79
C ALA A 203 -13.88 -59.35 -6.32
N GLN A 204 -12.64 -58.87 -6.54
CA GLN A 204 -11.69 -59.02 -7.69
C GLN A 204 -12.29 -58.65 -9.08
N HIS A 205 -11.61 -58.07 -10.11
CA HIS A 205 -10.19 -57.81 -10.45
C HIS A 205 -9.95 -56.28 -10.79
N GLU A 206 -9.02 -55.69 -11.61
CA GLU A 206 -7.85 -56.06 -12.47
C GLU A 206 -6.93 -54.79 -12.71
N LYS A 207 -6.05 -54.77 -13.74
CA LYS A 207 -5.11 -53.72 -14.29
C LYS A 207 -4.83 -54.03 -15.79
N PRO A 208 -4.12 -53.24 -16.68
CA PRO A 208 -2.99 -52.30 -16.42
C PRO A 208 -2.75 -51.07 -17.37
N GLY A 209 -1.72 -50.26 -17.10
CA GLY A 209 -0.68 -49.93 -18.13
C GLY A 209 -0.43 -48.48 -18.64
N ARG A 210 0.85 -48.03 -18.55
CA ARG A 210 1.56 -46.98 -19.36
C ARG A 210 1.09 -45.50 -19.29
N SER A 211 1.86 -44.47 -19.73
CA SER A 211 3.31 -44.15 -19.63
C SER A 211 3.63 -42.77 -20.29
N GLY A 212 4.55 -41.98 -19.74
CA GLY A 212 5.02 -40.67 -20.30
C GLY A 212 4.27 -39.47 -19.68
N SER A 213 4.85 -38.31 -19.31
CA SER A 213 6.11 -37.59 -19.59
C SER A 213 6.10 -36.62 -20.79
N LEU A 214 6.81 -35.48 -20.60
CA LEU A 214 7.16 -34.36 -21.51
C LEU A 214 6.12 -33.26 -21.83
N GLU A 215 6.45 -32.07 -21.32
CA GLU A 215 6.58 -30.75 -21.99
C GLU A 215 5.49 -30.07 -22.86
N ARG A 216 5.21 -28.82 -22.44
CA ARG A 216 5.12 -27.57 -23.24
C ARG A 216 3.98 -27.32 -24.25
N SER A 217 3.78 -26.02 -24.47
CA SER A 217 2.97 -25.35 -25.52
C SER A 217 1.45 -25.31 -25.26
N GLY A 218 0.71 -24.26 -25.62
CA GLY A 218 1.14 -22.96 -26.16
C GLY A 218 0.41 -22.53 -27.44
N LEU A 219 -0.88 -22.20 -27.34
CA LEU A 219 -1.71 -21.61 -28.42
C LEU A 219 -2.60 -20.53 -27.77
N SER A 220 -2.85 -19.31 -28.25
CA SER A 220 -2.80 -18.61 -29.56
C SER A 220 -4.17 -18.44 -30.25
N ARG A 221 -4.64 -17.17 -30.31
CA ARG A 221 -5.59 -16.55 -31.27
C ARG A 221 -6.85 -17.32 -31.73
N GLY A 222 -8.02 -16.72 -31.45
CA GLY A 222 -9.22 -16.80 -32.30
C GLY A 222 -9.46 -15.47 -33.04
N HIS A 223 -10.18 -15.51 -34.17
CA HIS A 223 -10.53 -14.36 -35.02
C HIS A 223 -11.96 -14.52 -35.59
N SER A 224 -12.51 -13.45 -36.18
CA SER A 224 -13.78 -13.40 -36.95
C SER A 224 -15.07 -13.45 -36.10
N THR A 225 -16.25 -12.99 -36.57
CA THR A 225 -16.68 -12.53 -37.92
C THR A 225 -17.38 -11.16 -37.92
N GLN A 226 -17.51 -10.52 -39.09
CA GLN A 226 -18.47 -9.44 -39.38
C GLN A 226 -19.76 -9.99 -40.02
N ALA A 227 -20.82 -9.19 -40.05
CA ALA A 227 -22.00 -9.38 -40.91
C ALA A 227 -22.57 -8.02 -41.38
N HIS A 228 -23.18 -7.98 -42.57
CA HIS A 228 -23.84 -6.81 -43.16
C HIS A 228 -25.27 -7.18 -43.64
N GLY A 229 -26.22 -6.24 -43.56
CA GLY A 229 -27.58 -6.37 -44.10
C GLY A 229 -28.36 -5.04 -43.96
N PRO A 230 -29.11 -4.55 -44.98
CA PRO A 230 -29.62 -3.17 -44.99
C PRO A 230 -31.15 -3.02 -44.84
N GLY A 231 -31.61 -1.80 -44.54
CA GLY A 231 -33.02 -1.37 -44.57
C GLY A 231 -33.16 0.16 -44.55
N LEU A 232 -34.21 0.70 -45.17
CA LEU A 232 -34.42 2.16 -45.36
C LEU A 232 -35.42 2.76 -44.36
N GLY A 233 -35.24 4.03 -44.00
CA GLY A 233 -36.18 4.81 -43.18
C GLY A 233 -35.84 6.31 -43.19
N LEU A 234 -36.85 7.18 -43.29
CA LEU A 234 -36.73 8.63 -43.49
C LEU A 234 -37.11 9.40 -42.20
N GLY A 235 -36.33 10.41 -41.78
CA GLY A 235 -36.79 11.33 -40.72
C GLY A 235 -35.76 12.29 -40.11
N SER A 236 -36.01 13.60 -40.33
CA SER A 236 -35.52 14.79 -39.58
C SER A 236 -34.02 15.09 -39.45
N LEU A 237 -33.69 16.39 -39.58
CA LEU A 237 -32.48 16.99 -39.02
C LEU A 237 -32.64 17.15 -37.50
N ASP A 238 -31.60 16.81 -36.74
CA ASP A 238 -30.93 17.67 -35.74
C ASP A 238 -29.61 17.02 -35.32
N GLU A 239 -28.48 17.58 -35.74
CA GLU A 239 -27.15 17.07 -35.38
C GLU A 239 -26.15 18.19 -35.06
N GLY A 240 -26.47 18.96 -34.02
CA GLY A 240 -25.54 19.88 -33.37
C GLY A 240 -24.84 19.28 -32.14
N LEU A 241 -23.51 19.45 -32.04
CA LEU A 241 -22.73 19.36 -30.79
C LEU A 241 -22.70 18.01 -30.01
N LYS A 242 -22.67 16.86 -30.69
CA LYS A 242 -22.19 15.60 -30.07
C LYS A 242 -20.66 15.54 -29.95
N ARG A 243 -20.07 16.45 -29.14
CA ARG A 243 -18.65 16.33 -28.71
C ARG A 243 -18.59 15.30 -27.57
N VAL A 244 -17.72 14.29 -27.67
CA VAL A 244 -17.75 13.11 -26.77
C VAL A 244 -17.37 13.46 -25.33
N CYS A 245 -18.37 13.49 -24.44
CA CYS A 245 -18.18 13.71 -23.01
C CYS A 245 -17.95 12.39 -22.25
N SER A 246 -16.71 12.14 -21.82
CA SER A 246 -16.38 11.04 -20.89
C SER A 246 -16.51 11.50 -19.43
N ALA A 247 -17.74 11.75 -18.98
CA ALA A 247 -18.06 12.08 -17.58
C ALA A 247 -19.09 11.06 -17.03
N PRO A 248 -18.80 10.35 -15.92
CA PRO A 248 -19.75 9.38 -15.37
C PRO A 248 -20.89 10.09 -14.62
N GLN A 249 -22.13 9.70 -14.93
CA GLN A 249 -23.29 10.00 -14.09
C GLN A 249 -23.17 9.19 -12.80
N LEU A 250 -23.09 9.85 -11.65
CA LEU A 250 -23.25 9.25 -10.33
C LEU A 250 -24.51 9.83 -9.69
N GLY A 251 -25.59 9.04 -9.66
CA GLY A 251 -26.54 9.10 -8.55
C GLY A 251 -25.86 8.53 -7.30
N ASP A 252 -26.17 8.97 -6.08
CA ASP A 252 -27.54 9.20 -5.60
C ASP A 252 -27.73 10.46 -4.73
N GLN A 253 -28.99 10.70 -4.35
CA GLN A 253 -29.45 11.94 -3.71
C GLN A 253 -29.74 11.74 -2.21
N GLU A 254 -28.78 12.08 -1.34
CA GLU A 254 -29.02 12.21 0.11
C GLU A 254 -28.54 13.55 0.69
N LYS A 255 -29.09 13.92 1.85
CA LYS A 255 -29.11 15.30 2.38
C LYS A 255 -27.93 15.59 3.31
N GLY A 256 -27.12 16.60 2.99
CA GLY A 256 -26.02 17.09 3.83
C GLY A 256 -26.24 18.53 4.31
N VAL A 257 -25.98 18.81 5.60
CA VAL A 257 -26.30 20.09 6.25
C VAL A 257 -25.22 21.16 6.01
N LEU A 258 -25.67 22.42 5.85
CA LEU A 258 -24.83 23.62 5.78
C LEU A 258 -24.01 23.84 7.07
N LEU A 259 -22.68 23.81 6.98
CA LEU A 259 -21.80 24.42 7.99
C LEU A 259 -20.67 25.23 7.34
N LYS A 260 -20.77 26.56 7.41
CA LYS A 260 -19.64 27.47 7.16
C LYS A 260 -18.70 27.44 8.36
N ARG A 261 -17.38 27.38 8.15
CA ARG A 261 -16.41 27.92 9.11
C ARG A 261 -15.23 28.59 8.39
N LYS A 262 -14.64 29.59 9.06
CA LYS A 262 -13.70 30.54 8.44
C LYS A 262 -12.29 29.95 8.32
N LEU A 263 -11.56 30.45 7.33
CA LEU A 263 -10.10 30.36 7.25
C LEU A 263 -9.43 31.03 8.46
N SER A 264 -8.28 30.51 8.86
CA SER A 264 -7.29 31.19 9.71
C SER A 264 -5.93 30.62 9.33
N ALA A 265 -4.94 31.48 9.06
CA ALA A 265 -3.65 31.07 8.52
C ALA A 265 -2.62 30.79 9.62
N SER A 266 -1.67 29.90 9.32
CA SER A 266 -0.34 29.92 9.92
C SER A 266 0.64 29.27 8.93
N GLU A 267 1.80 29.90 8.75
CA GLU A 267 2.90 29.40 7.94
C GLU A 267 3.82 28.49 8.79
N GLY A 268 4.64 27.64 8.16
CA GLY A 268 5.58 26.81 8.90
C GLY A 268 6.10 25.56 8.16
N GLY A 269 6.87 25.75 7.10
CA GLY A 269 7.63 24.66 6.46
C GLY A 269 9.02 24.48 7.10
N PRO A 270 9.48 23.27 7.46
CA PRO A 270 10.83 23.06 7.97
C PRO A 270 11.86 23.09 6.83
N HIS A 271 12.76 24.08 6.84
CA HIS A 271 13.90 24.12 5.91
C HIS A 271 15.10 23.36 6.50
N VAL A 272 15.84 22.61 5.67
CA VAL A 272 17.09 21.95 6.08
C VAL A 272 18.21 22.99 6.17
N VAL A 273 18.99 22.96 7.25
CA VAL A 273 20.22 23.76 7.40
C VAL A 273 21.30 22.91 8.10
N TYR A 274 22.45 22.75 7.43
CA TYR A 274 23.69 22.28 8.04
C TYR A 274 24.40 23.44 8.77
N SER A 275 25.14 23.17 9.84
CA SER A 275 26.17 24.09 10.35
C SER A 275 27.27 23.37 11.12
N HIS A 276 28.49 23.86 10.97
CA HIS A 276 29.69 23.37 11.68
C HIS A 276 29.73 23.87 13.14
N GLY A 277 30.44 23.13 14.00
CA GLY A 277 30.64 23.50 15.40
C GLY A 277 31.83 24.44 15.67
N SER A 278 32.02 24.80 16.94
CA SER A 278 33.19 25.54 17.45
C SER A 278 33.64 25.01 18.83
N LYS A 279 34.75 25.55 19.35
CA LYS A 279 35.61 24.94 20.40
C LYS A 279 35.53 25.63 21.78
N HIS A 280 36.26 25.02 22.73
CA HIS A 280 36.64 25.48 24.09
C HIS A 280 35.59 25.21 25.20
N LYS A 281 35.94 25.00 26.48
CA LYS A 281 37.24 25.16 27.19
C LYS A 281 37.48 24.01 28.22
N LYS A 282 38.67 23.93 28.82
CA LYS A 282 39.23 22.80 29.60
C LYS A 282 39.35 23.08 31.12
N GLN A 283 38.78 22.20 31.96
CA GLN A 283 39.07 21.91 33.40
C GLN A 283 38.10 20.79 33.85
N GLY A 284 38.40 19.84 34.75
CA GLY A 284 39.70 19.39 35.29
C GLY A 284 39.61 18.83 36.73
N GLY A 285 39.58 17.50 36.93
CA GLY A 285 39.85 16.89 38.25
C GLY A 285 39.22 15.52 38.55
N ALA A 286 39.96 14.71 39.32
CA ALA A 286 39.57 13.51 40.10
C ALA A 286 39.12 12.22 39.37
N CYS A 287 39.40 11.08 40.01
CA CYS A 287 39.09 9.72 39.56
C CYS A 287 37.77 9.20 40.14
N GLY A 288 37.08 8.35 39.39
CA GLY A 288 36.03 7.46 39.89
C GLY A 288 36.13 6.12 39.15
N VAL A 289 36.36 5.03 39.87
CA VAL A 289 36.35 3.68 39.31
C VAL A 289 34.92 3.14 39.37
N SER A 290 34.29 2.93 38.22
CA SER A 290 33.02 2.23 38.11
C SER A 290 33.07 1.23 36.96
N SER A 291 32.49 0.06 37.20
CA SER A 291 32.59 -1.14 36.37
C SER A 291 31.96 -0.95 34.99
N GLN A 292 32.74 -1.18 33.92
CA GLN A 292 32.19 -1.40 32.58
C GLN A 292 31.55 -2.79 32.50
N GLY A 293 30.30 -2.90 32.93
CA GLY A 293 29.46 -4.10 32.81
C GLY A 293 28.58 -4.14 31.56
N ALA A 294 28.89 -3.34 30.54
CA ALA A 294 28.10 -3.25 29.31
C ALA A 294 28.34 -4.50 28.44
N SER A 295 27.43 -5.47 28.51
CA SER A 295 27.46 -6.66 27.64
C SER A 295 27.39 -6.24 26.16
N ALA A 296 28.53 -6.26 25.50
CA ALA A 296 28.64 -5.93 24.09
C ALA A 296 27.97 -7.05 23.27
N ARG A 297 26.71 -6.85 22.89
CA ARG A 297 25.96 -7.77 22.00
C ARG A 297 26.84 -8.15 20.82
N ALA A 298 27.27 -9.40 20.76
CA ALA A 298 28.15 -9.91 19.72
C ALA A 298 27.42 -9.86 18.37
N HIS A 299 27.72 -8.82 17.58
CA HIS A 299 27.15 -8.67 16.25
C HIS A 299 27.76 -9.74 15.35
N ARG A 300 27.02 -10.82 15.10
CA ARG A 300 27.39 -11.87 14.15
C ARG A 300 27.60 -11.24 12.77
N VAL A 301 28.85 -11.23 12.31
CA VAL A 301 29.21 -10.71 10.99
C VAL A 301 28.94 -11.81 9.97
N VAL A 302 28.04 -11.56 9.01
CA VAL A 302 27.85 -12.46 7.87
C VAL A 302 29.01 -12.24 6.88
N PRO A 303 29.75 -13.28 6.45
CA PRO A 303 30.77 -13.14 5.42
C PRO A 303 30.16 -12.65 4.10
N ARG A 304 30.78 -11.64 3.46
CA ARG A 304 30.26 -11.02 2.21
C ARG A 304 30.01 -12.05 1.10
N ASN A 305 30.84 -13.07 1.02
CA ASN A 305 30.78 -14.15 0.03
C ASN A 305 29.62 -15.15 0.23
N LEU A 306 28.75 -14.98 1.24
CA LEU A 306 27.51 -15.74 1.39
C LEU A 306 26.28 -15.05 0.78
N LEU A 307 26.42 -13.82 0.28
CA LEU A 307 25.39 -13.10 -0.45
C LEU A 307 25.81 -13.00 -1.92
N ASP A 308 24.93 -13.49 -2.79
CA ASP A 308 25.03 -13.35 -4.24
C ASP A 308 24.11 -12.19 -4.66
N PRO A 309 24.51 -11.26 -5.56
CA PRO A 309 23.59 -10.31 -6.18
C PRO A 309 22.27 -10.91 -6.67
N ASN A 310 22.29 -12.17 -7.14
CA ASN A 310 21.13 -12.94 -7.56
C ASN A 310 20.10 -13.16 -6.43
N ASP A 311 20.52 -13.23 -5.15
CA ASP A 311 19.62 -13.36 -3.99
C ASP A 311 18.72 -12.11 -3.80
N LEU A 312 19.11 -10.98 -4.40
CA LEU A 312 18.50 -9.65 -4.23
C LEU A 312 18.00 -9.06 -5.55
N GLU A 313 17.64 -9.90 -6.52
CA GLU A 313 16.98 -9.46 -7.74
C GLU A 313 15.46 -9.30 -7.61
N CYS A 314 14.94 -8.29 -8.31
CA CYS A 314 13.51 -8.15 -8.51
C CYS A 314 13.02 -9.00 -9.69
N SER A 315 12.18 -10.00 -9.39
CA SER A 315 11.52 -10.91 -10.35
C SER A 315 10.64 -10.27 -11.43
N LEU A 316 10.56 -8.93 -11.49
CA LEU A 316 9.83 -8.16 -12.52
C LEU A 316 10.76 -7.45 -13.51
N CYS A 317 12.02 -7.22 -13.16
CA CYS A 317 12.99 -6.56 -14.03
C CYS A 317 14.31 -7.33 -14.21
N ILE A 318 14.55 -8.39 -13.43
CA ILE A 318 15.75 -9.26 -13.48
C ILE A 318 17.01 -8.39 -13.39
N ARG A 319 17.05 -7.64 -12.27
CA ARG A 319 18.12 -6.74 -11.83
C ARG A 319 18.04 -6.63 -10.31
N LEU A 320 19.15 -6.28 -9.67
CA LEU A 320 19.24 -5.88 -8.27
C LEU A 320 18.10 -4.91 -7.87
N PHE A 321 17.50 -5.15 -6.69
CA PHE A 321 16.44 -4.32 -6.14
C PHE A 321 16.83 -2.83 -6.06
N TYR A 322 15.97 -1.96 -6.58
CA TYR A 322 16.03 -0.51 -6.43
C TYR A 322 14.73 -0.01 -5.77
N GLU A 323 14.86 0.70 -4.65
CA GLU A 323 13.76 0.97 -3.71
C GLU A 323 12.90 -0.29 -3.43
N PRO A 324 13.44 -1.33 -2.75
CA PRO A 324 12.72 -2.58 -2.48
C PRO A 324 11.48 -2.34 -1.60
N VAL A 325 10.29 -2.65 -2.09
CA VAL A 325 9.03 -2.59 -1.34
C VAL A 325 8.47 -3.99 -1.11
N THR A 326 8.10 -4.30 0.12
CA THR A 326 7.46 -5.57 0.49
C THR A 326 5.95 -5.39 0.50
N THR A 327 5.23 -6.24 -0.20
CA THR A 327 3.77 -6.29 -0.17
C THR A 327 3.26 -6.94 1.12
N PRO A 328 1.99 -6.72 1.54
CA PRO A 328 1.39 -7.43 2.67
C PRO A 328 1.40 -8.97 2.57
N CYS A 329 1.59 -9.51 1.36
CA CYS A 329 1.76 -10.94 1.13
C CYS A 329 3.23 -11.44 1.17
N GLY A 330 4.14 -10.66 1.76
CA GLY A 330 5.54 -11.04 1.99
C GLY A 330 6.47 -10.94 0.78
N HIS A 331 5.96 -10.68 -0.43
CA HIS A 331 6.75 -10.63 -1.65
C HIS A 331 7.39 -9.26 -1.85
N THR A 332 8.66 -9.21 -2.28
CA THR A 332 9.41 -7.96 -2.47
C THR A 332 9.62 -7.65 -3.96
N PHE A 333 9.51 -6.38 -4.32
CA PHE A 333 9.72 -5.86 -5.69
C PHE A 333 10.46 -4.53 -5.65
N CYS A 334 11.09 -4.10 -6.76
CA CYS A 334 11.39 -2.68 -6.94
C CYS A 334 10.07 -1.89 -6.94
N LYS A 335 10.00 -0.78 -6.20
CA LYS A 335 8.82 0.09 -6.10
C LYS A 335 8.14 0.36 -7.45
N ASN A 336 8.87 0.94 -8.40
CA ASN A 336 8.34 1.32 -9.71
C ASN A 336 7.90 0.11 -10.55
N CYS A 337 8.44 -1.09 -10.30
CA CYS A 337 8.02 -2.33 -10.95
C CYS A 337 6.69 -2.85 -10.40
N LEU A 338 6.54 -2.90 -9.07
CA LEU A 338 5.25 -3.24 -8.45
C LEU A 338 4.17 -2.22 -8.83
N GLU A 339 4.48 -0.93 -8.73
CA GLU A 339 3.59 0.16 -9.12
C GLU A 339 3.09 0.04 -10.56
N ARG A 340 3.97 -0.36 -11.49
CA ARG A 340 3.61 -0.64 -12.88
C ARG A 340 2.70 -1.87 -13.02
N CYS A 341 2.92 -2.94 -12.25
CA CYS A 341 2.01 -4.10 -12.25
C CYS A 341 0.62 -3.74 -11.71
N LEU A 342 0.56 -2.95 -10.63
CA LEU A 342 -0.68 -2.46 -10.02
C LEU A 342 -1.46 -1.48 -10.91
N ASP A 343 -0.87 -0.99 -12.01
CA ASP A 343 -1.62 -0.26 -13.04
C ASP A 343 -2.49 -1.15 -13.93
N HIS A 344 -2.19 -2.44 -14.03
CA HIS A 344 -2.97 -3.41 -14.80
C HIS A 344 -3.87 -4.29 -13.93
N THR A 345 -3.35 -4.82 -12.82
CA THR A 345 -4.12 -5.68 -11.91
C THR A 345 -3.76 -5.41 -10.43
N PRO A 346 -4.73 -5.21 -9.53
CA PRO A 346 -4.47 -4.97 -8.11
C PRO A 346 -4.21 -6.28 -7.35
N GLN A 347 -3.21 -7.05 -7.80
CA GLN A 347 -2.81 -8.36 -7.29
C GLN A 347 -1.29 -8.47 -7.20
N CYS A 348 -0.79 -9.31 -6.30
CA CYS A 348 0.63 -9.65 -6.26
C CYS A 348 1.05 -10.34 -7.57
N PRO A 349 2.10 -9.88 -8.28
CA PRO A 349 2.57 -10.53 -9.51
C PRO A 349 2.95 -12.00 -9.34
N LEU A 350 3.42 -12.40 -8.15
CA LEU A 350 3.84 -13.76 -7.84
C LEU A 350 2.64 -14.61 -7.35
N CYS A 351 2.17 -14.41 -6.11
CA CYS A 351 1.13 -15.24 -5.50
C CYS A 351 -0.33 -14.89 -5.85
N LYS A 352 -0.58 -13.86 -6.68
CA LYS A 352 -1.92 -13.37 -7.09
C LYS A 352 -2.84 -12.85 -5.98
N GLU A 353 -2.38 -12.82 -4.72
CA GLU A 353 -3.10 -12.27 -3.58
C GLU A 353 -3.51 -10.80 -3.81
N SER A 354 -4.70 -10.41 -3.32
CA SER A 354 -5.28 -9.08 -3.55
C SER A 354 -4.45 -7.97 -2.90
N LEU A 355 -4.12 -6.95 -3.68
CA LEU A 355 -3.39 -5.75 -3.23
C LEU A 355 -4.25 -4.48 -3.34
N LYS A 356 -5.59 -4.60 -3.41
CA LYS A 356 -6.52 -3.47 -3.56
C LYS A 356 -6.37 -2.42 -2.45
N GLU A 357 -6.34 -2.83 -1.18
CA GLU A 357 -6.18 -1.92 -0.04
C GLU A 357 -4.80 -1.25 -0.02
N TYR A 358 -3.76 -2.00 -0.38
CA TYR A 358 -2.38 -1.50 -0.48
C TYR A 358 -2.21 -0.48 -1.62
N LEU A 359 -2.85 -0.72 -2.77
CA LEU A 359 -2.97 0.25 -3.87
C LEU A 359 -3.74 1.49 -3.45
N ALA A 360 -4.90 1.35 -2.80
CA ALA A 360 -5.70 2.47 -2.32
C ALA A 360 -4.95 3.33 -1.28
N ALA A 361 -4.15 2.71 -0.42
CA ALA A 361 -3.34 3.41 0.58
C ALA A 361 -2.14 4.17 -0.01
N ARG A 362 -1.62 3.76 -1.19
CA ARG A 362 -0.41 4.32 -1.86
C ARG A 362 0.86 4.38 -0.99
N LYS A 363 0.92 3.62 0.11
CA LYS A 363 2.05 3.59 1.06
C LYS A 363 3.11 2.54 0.67
N TYR A 364 3.76 2.76 -0.47
CA TYR A 364 4.87 1.92 -0.95
C TYR A 364 6.18 2.23 -0.19
N THR A 365 6.24 1.86 1.09
CA THR A 365 7.41 2.12 1.95
C THR A 365 8.57 1.20 1.62
N VAL A 366 9.76 1.78 1.47
CA VAL A 366 11.00 1.02 1.24
C VAL A 366 11.31 0.13 2.46
N THR A 367 11.65 -1.12 2.16
CA THR A 367 11.95 -2.18 3.12
C THR A 367 13.36 -1.95 3.66
N SER A 368 13.46 -1.14 4.71
CA SER A 368 14.74 -0.60 5.21
C SER A 368 15.77 -1.65 5.61
N VAL A 369 15.38 -2.90 5.87
CA VAL A 369 16.32 -4.02 6.12
C VAL A 369 17.00 -4.42 4.81
N LEU A 370 16.23 -4.68 3.74
CA LEU A 370 16.78 -5.05 2.43
C LEU A 370 17.60 -3.91 1.82
N ASP A 371 17.12 -2.67 1.91
CA ASP A 371 17.86 -1.48 1.45
C ASP A 371 19.22 -1.33 2.17
N ARG A 372 19.30 -1.63 3.48
CA ARG A 372 20.56 -1.67 4.23
C ARG A 372 21.45 -2.85 3.85
N VAL A 373 20.90 -4.05 3.67
CA VAL A 373 21.68 -5.23 3.22
C VAL A 373 22.31 -4.96 1.86
N ILE A 374 21.54 -4.46 0.89
CA ILE A 374 22.04 -4.11 -0.44
C ILE A 374 23.19 -3.09 -0.33
N LYS A 375 22.98 -1.96 0.36
CA LYS A 375 23.99 -0.90 0.49
C LYS A 375 25.24 -1.32 1.28
N GLN A 376 25.11 -2.23 2.24
CA GLN A 376 26.23 -2.70 3.06
C GLN A 376 27.06 -3.75 2.33
N TYR A 377 26.42 -4.72 1.66
CA TYR A 377 27.08 -5.90 1.12
C TYR A 377 27.36 -5.81 -0.40
N LEU A 378 26.46 -5.18 -1.17
CA LEU A 378 26.48 -5.07 -2.64
C LEU A 378 26.58 -3.60 -3.09
N SER A 379 27.58 -2.88 -2.56
CA SER A 379 27.70 -1.44 -2.71
C SER A 379 28.08 -0.97 -4.11
N GLU A 380 28.77 -1.80 -4.89
CA GLU A 380 29.22 -1.46 -6.24
C GLU A 380 28.06 -1.64 -7.23
N GLU A 381 27.38 -2.78 -7.14
CA GLU A 381 26.19 -3.14 -7.89
C GLU A 381 25.02 -2.18 -7.59
N GLN A 382 24.89 -1.73 -6.33
CA GLN A 382 23.93 -0.69 -5.94
C GLN A 382 24.21 0.65 -6.63
N SER A 383 25.50 1.03 -6.71
CA SER A 383 25.94 2.26 -7.37
C SER A 383 25.68 2.22 -8.88
N GLU A 384 26.02 1.11 -9.54
CA GLU A 384 25.69 0.89 -10.95
C GLU A 384 24.18 0.90 -11.19
N ARG A 385 23.41 0.20 -10.36
CA ARG A 385 21.94 0.15 -10.45
C ARG A 385 21.31 1.54 -10.32
N GLN A 386 21.85 2.40 -9.45
CA GLN A 386 21.42 3.78 -9.25
C GLN A 386 21.83 4.68 -10.42
N LYS A 387 23.05 4.53 -10.95
CA LYS A 387 23.51 5.23 -12.16
C LYS A 387 22.59 4.94 -13.35
N THR A 388 22.32 3.65 -13.63
CA THR A 388 21.41 3.24 -14.70
C THR A 388 20.01 3.83 -14.51
N HIS A 389 19.49 3.86 -13.28
CA HIS A 389 18.18 4.48 -13.01
C HIS A 389 18.16 5.99 -13.27
N LEU A 390 19.24 6.71 -12.93
CA LEU A 390 19.37 8.14 -13.21
C LEU A 390 19.46 8.42 -14.72
N GLU A 391 20.17 7.57 -15.47
CA GLU A 391 20.27 7.64 -16.93
C GLU A 391 18.92 7.33 -17.61
N GLU A 392 18.22 6.27 -17.20
CA GLU A 392 16.85 5.93 -17.62
C GLU A 392 15.86 7.08 -17.34
N THR A 393 15.98 7.72 -16.16
CA THR A 393 15.12 8.85 -15.76
C THR A 393 15.43 10.11 -16.55
N LYS A 394 16.70 10.37 -16.86
CA LYS A 394 17.14 11.51 -17.69
C LYS A 394 16.67 11.37 -19.14
N GLU A 395 16.72 10.17 -19.72
CA GLU A 395 16.17 9.90 -21.06
C GLU A 395 14.67 10.17 -21.13
N LEU A 396 13.92 9.81 -20.08
CA LEU A 396 12.48 10.09 -19.96
C LEU A 396 12.15 11.55 -19.60
N ALA A 397 13.15 12.39 -19.31
CA ALA A 397 12.97 13.79 -18.95
C ALA A 397 13.17 14.77 -20.14
N ASP A 398 13.56 14.27 -21.32
CA ASP A 398 13.71 15.10 -22.52
C ASP A 398 12.32 15.56 -23.03
N LEU A 399 12.18 16.87 -23.30
CA LEU A 399 10.95 17.48 -23.78
C LEU A 399 10.94 17.72 -25.30
N THR A 400 11.94 17.18 -26.01
CA THR A 400 12.12 17.23 -27.47
C THR A 400 12.34 15.85 -28.10
N LYS A 401 12.85 14.86 -27.34
CA LYS A 401 13.07 13.47 -27.73
C LYS A 401 12.16 12.51 -26.98
N ASN A 402 11.65 11.47 -27.66
CA ASN A 402 10.81 10.43 -27.07
C ASN A 402 9.62 10.95 -26.23
N VAL A 403 9.12 12.16 -26.53
CA VAL A 403 8.14 12.89 -25.70
C VAL A 403 6.84 12.09 -25.61
N PRO A 404 6.28 11.85 -24.41
CA PRO A 404 5.02 11.15 -24.23
C PRO A 404 3.87 11.88 -24.94
N ILE A 405 3.13 11.18 -25.80
CA ILE A 405 1.97 11.72 -26.53
C ILE A 405 0.68 11.04 -26.05
N PHE A 406 -0.22 11.84 -25.48
CA PHE A 406 -1.61 11.47 -25.24
C PHE A 406 -2.40 11.71 -26.53
N VAL A 407 -3.09 10.68 -27.03
CA VAL A 407 -3.87 10.76 -28.26
C VAL A 407 -5.36 10.80 -27.90
N CYS A 408 -6.00 11.96 -28.03
CA CYS A 408 -7.40 12.16 -27.67
C CYS A 408 -8.07 13.35 -28.37
N THR A 409 -7.70 14.58 -28.02
CA THR A 409 -8.45 15.80 -28.36
C THR A 409 -7.52 16.94 -28.78
N MET A 410 -8.09 18.02 -29.32
CA MET A 410 -7.34 19.26 -29.57
C MET A 410 -7.03 19.97 -28.25
N ALA A 411 -5.79 20.38 -28.07
CA ALA A 411 -5.33 21.26 -27.00
C ALA A 411 -4.66 22.50 -27.58
N TYR A 412 -4.75 23.62 -26.86
CA TYR A 412 -4.28 24.93 -27.33
C TYR A 412 -3.48 25.65 -26.23
N PRO A 413 -2.48 26.48 -26.57
CA PRO A 413 -1.76 27.30 -25.61
C PRO A 413 -2.71 28.09 -24.69
N THR A 414 -2.36 28.20 -23.40
CA THR A 414 -3.12 28.87 -22.33
C THR A 414 -4.49 28.27 -21.96
N VAL A 415 -5.06 27.38 -22.78
CA VAL A 415 -6.39 26.80 -22.51
C VAL A 415 -6.29 25.63 -21.52
N PRO A 416 -7.14 25.57 -20.48
CA PRO A 416 -7.23 24.41 -19.58
C PRO A 416 -7.67 23.13 -20.30
N CYS A 417 -7.10 21.99 -19.92
CA CYS A 417 -7.46 20.68 -20.45
C CYS A 417 -7.51 19.64 -19.30
N PRO A 418 -8.62 19.55 -18.54
CA PRO A 418 -8.76 18.55 -17.50
C PRO A 418 -9.02 17.16 -18.10
N LEU A 419 -8.30 16.14 -17.62
CA LEU A 419 -8.36 14.76 -18.14
C LEU A 419 -8.69 13.76 -17.03
N HIS A 420 -9.58 12.80 -17.32
CA HIS A 420 -9.78 11.61 -16.50
C HIS A 420 -9.01 10.44 -17.11
N VAL A 421 -7.88 10.09 -16.50
CA VAL A 421 -6.92 9.10 -17.00
C VAL A 421 -7.14 7.76 -16.31
N PHE A 422 -7.70 6.80 -17.06
CA PHE A 422 -8.05 5.47 -16.56
C PHE A 422 -7.27 4.32 -17.20
N GLU A 423 -6.79 4.47 -18.44
CA GLU A 423 -6.03 3.42 -19.14
C GLU A 423 -4.66 3.16 -18.46
N PRO A 424 -4.26 1.89 -18.22
CA PRO A 424 -2.98 1.55 -17.56
C PRO A 424 -1.74 2.20 -18.19
N ARG A 425 -1.66 2.25 -19.53
CA ARG A 425 -0.56 2.88 -20.26
C ARG A 425 -0.43 4.38 -19.98
N TYR A 426 -1.56 5.10 -19.85
CA TYR A 426 -1.56 6.53 -19.58
C TYR A 426 -1.42 6.82 -18.07
N ARG A 427 -1.85 5.91 -17.18
CA ARG A 427 -1.50 5.95 -15.75
C ARG A 427 0.02 5.92 -15.54
N LEU A 428 0.70 4.99 -16.22
CA LEU A 428 2.17 4.91 -16.25
C LEU A 428 2.80 6.19 -16.85
N MET A 429 2.25 6.71 -17.94
CA MET A 429 2.72 7.94 -18.60
C MET A 429 2.66 9.15 -17.66
N ILE A 430 1.51 9.38 -17.00
CA ILE A 430 1.32 10.49 -16.04
C ILE A 430 2.22 10.33 -14.82
N ARG A 431 2.36 9.11 -14.25
CA ARG A 431 3.32 8.89 -13.15
C ARG A 431 4.74 9.27 -13.57
N ARG A 432 5.21 8.86 -14.75
CA ARG A 432 6.55 9.24 -15.27
C ARG A 432 6.72 10.75 -15.43
N CYS A 433 5.71 11.47 -15.91
CA CYS A 433 5.75 12.94 -15.99
C CYS A 433 5.91 13.60 -14.60
N MET A 434 5.41 12.96 -13.54
CA MET A 434 5.58 13.42 -12.16
C MET A 434 6.92 12.99 -11.55
N GLU A 435 7.36 11.74 -11.79
CA GLU A 435 8.63 11.17 -11.30
C GLU A 435 9.86 11.87 -11.90
N THR A 436 9.85 12.16 -13.20
CA THR A 436 10.94 12.89 -13.90
C THR A 436 10.96 14.39 -13.57
N GLY A 437 9.94 14.90 -12.87
CA GLY A 437 9.78 16.32 -12.59
C GLY A 437 9.35 17.19 -13.78
N THR A 438 9.32 16.65 -15.00
CA THR A 438 8.97 17.40 -16.23
C THR A 438 7.56 17.99 -16.21
N ARG A 439 6.61 17.28 -15.59
CA ARG A 439 5.19 17.59 -15.48
C ARG A 439 4.53 17.90 -16.82
N GLN A 440 5.04 17.34 -17.92
CA GLN A 440 4.64 17.71 -19.28
C GLN A 440 4.53 16.51 -20.21
N PHE A 441 3.57 16.57 -21.13
CA PHE A 441 3.37 15.60 -22.20
C PHE A 441 2.70 16.29 -23.40
N GLY A 442 2.85 15.74 -24.61
CA GLY A 442 2.17 16.25 -25.81
C GLY A 442 0.74 15.73 -25.91
N MET A 443 -0.17 16.58 -26.41
CA MET A 443 -1.54 16.19 -26.78
C MET A 443 -1.76 16.36 -28.29
N CYS A 444 -2.29 15.32 -28.92
CA CYS A 444 -2.68 15.29 -30.33
C CYS A 444 -4.05 14.62 -30.52
N ILE A 445 -4.74 14.94 -31.61
CA ILE A 445 -5.88 14.14 -32.09
C ILE A 445 -5.42 12.87 -32.82
N ASN A 446 -6.28 11.85 -32.78
CA ASN A 446 -6.09 10.58 -33.48
C ASN A 446 -6.05 10.77 -35.01
N ASP A 447 -5.16 10.04 -35.68
CA ASP A 447 -5.08 9.96 -37.14
C ASP A 447 -5.19 8.50 -37.58
N THR A 448 -6.12 8.18 -38.47
CA THR A 448 -6.44 6.80 -38.84
C THR A 448 -5.35 6.09 -39.66
N GLN A 449 -4.36 6.82 -40.17
CA GLN A 449 -3.24 6.27 -40.94
C GLN A 449 -1.91 6.36 -40.18
N LYS A 450 -1.69 7.43 -39.41
CA LYS A 450 -0.44 7.75 -38.72
C LYS A 450 -0.50 7.55 -37.20
N GLY A 451 -1.63 7.09 -36.66
CA GLY A 451 -1.94 6.99 -35.24
C GLY A 451 -2.28 8.35 -34.61
N PHE A 452 -1.46 9.37 -34.86
CA PHE A 452 -1.74 10.74 -34.46
C PHE A 452 -1.19 11.77 -35.46
N VAL A 453 -1.85 12.92 -35.50
CA VAL A 453 -1.57 14.02 -36.43
C VAL A 453 -0.17 14.63 -36.23
N GLU A 454 0.24 15.49 -37.17
CA GLU A 454 1.60 16.04 -37.21
C GLU A 454 1.83 17.25 -36.31
N TYR A 455 0.77 17.85 -35.78
CA TYR A 455 0.80 19.06 -34.95
C TYR A 455 0.08 18.83 -33.63
N GLY A 456 0.57 19.44 -32.56
CA GLY A 456 0.01 19.29 -31.22
C GLY A 456 0.40 20.41 -30.26
N CYS A 457 -0.04 20.29 -29.02
CA CYS A 457 0.28 21.22 -27.94
C CYS A 457 0.79 20.45 -26.71
N MET A 458 1.87 20.93 -26.08
CA MET A 458 2.33 20.41 -24.80
C MET A 458 1.32 20.79 -23.72
N LEU A 459 0.87 19.82 -22.93
CA LEU A 459 0.09 20.05 -21.72
C LEU A 459 1.02 20.07 -20.50
N ILE A 460 0.86 21.07 -19.64
CA ILE A 460 1.57 21.23 -18.38
C ILE A 460 0.63 20.80 -17.25
N ILE A 461 1.05 19.81 -16.45
CA ILE A 461 0.29 19.27 -15.31
C ILE A 461 0.36 20.24 -14.13
N ARG A 462 -0.79 20.79 -13.76
CA ARG A 462 -0.96 21.66 -12.58
C ARG A 462 -1.19 20.83 -11.32
N SER A 463 -2.12 19.87 -11.37
CA SER A 463 -2.35 18.91 -10.27
C SER A 463 -2.70 17.51 -10.79
N VAL A 464 -2.54 16.51 -9.91
CA VAL A 464 -3.00 15.13 -10.14
C VAL A 464 -3.71 14.65 -8.90
N HIS A 465 -4.95 14.18 -9.06
CA HIS A 465 -5.76 13.58 -8.01
C HIS A 465 -5.94 12.09 -8.33
N PHE A 466 -5.18 11.24 -7.64
CA PHE A 466 -5.27 9.78 -7.79
C PHE A 466 -6.49 9.23 -7.05
N LEU A 467 -7.19 8.29 -7.67
CA LEU A 467 -8.33 7.58 -7.11
C LEU A 467 -7.90 6.23 -6.50
N PRO A 468 -8.69 5.61 -5.59
CA PRO A 468 -8.31 4.36 -4.90
C PRO A 468 -8.11 3.14 -5.82
N ASP A 469 -8.74 3.12 -6.98
CA ASP A 469 -8.54 2.11 -8.05
C ASP A 469 -7.32 2.41 -8.95
N GLY A 470 -6.62 3.51 -8.66
CA GLY A 470 -5.44 4.00 -9.35
C GLY A 470 -5.70 4.76 -10.65
N ARG A 471 -6.96 5.01 -11.03
CA ARG A 471 -7.29 6.06 -12.02
C ARG A 471 -6.84 7.44 -11.48
N SER A 472 -6.81 8.46 -12.33
CA SER A 472 -6.52 9.83 -11.88
C SER A 472 -7.32 10.88 -12.62
N VAL A 473 -7.59 12.00 -11.95
CA VAL A 473 -8.00 13.25 -12.58
C VAL A 473 -6.76 14.14 -12.64
N VAL A 474 -6.40 14.58 -13.84
CA VAL A 474 -5.21 15.38 -14.13
C VAL A 474 -5.69 16.75 -14.60
N ASP A 475 -5.36 17.80 -13.84
CA ASP A 475 -5.59 19.17 -14.28
C ASP A 475 -4.38 19.66 -15.08
N THR A 476 -4.60 20.14 -16.30
CA THR A 476 -3.54 20.64 -17.17
C THR A 476 -3.91 21.95 -17.84
N ILE A 477 -2.88 22.65 -18.33
CA ILE A 477 -2.99 23.85 -19.18
C ILE A 477 -2.09 23.70 -20.40
N GLY A 478 -2.54 24.13 -21.57
CA GLY A 478 -1.71 24.12 -22.77
C GLY A 478 -0.55 25.11 -22.72
N GLY A 479 0.62 24.66 -23.19
CA GLY A 479 1.87 25.40 -23.27
C GLY A 479 2.33 25.58 -24.72
N LYS A 480 3.56 25.17 -25.03
CA LYS A 480 4.13 25.32 -26.39
C LYS A 480 3.45 24.41 -27.41
N ARG A 481 3.23 24.93 -28.62
CA ARG A 481 2.86 24.13 -29.80
C ARG A 481 4.07 23.37 -30.33
N PHE A 482 3.84 22.26 -31.02
CA PHE A 482 4.90 21.47 -31.64
C PHE A 482 4.49 20.82 -32.97
N ARG A 483 5.51 20.47 -33.76
CA ARG A 483 5.43 19.58 -34.91
C ARG A 483 6.14 18.27 -34.59
N VAL A 484 5.52 17.16 -34.96
CA VAL A 484 6.05 15.79 -34.83
C VAL A 484 7.10 15.55 -35.92
N LEU A 485 8.33 15.20 -35.53
CA LEU A 485 9.42 14.84 -36.43
C LEU A 485 9.47 13.33 -36.67
N THR A 486 9.43 12.54 -35.60
CA THR A 486 9.39 11.07 -35.62
C THR A 486 8.26 10.56 -34.73
N ARG A 487 7.85 9.31 -34.93
CA ARG A 487 6.81 8.65 -34.12
C ARG A 487 7.35 7.31 -33.62
N GLY A 488 6.99 6.95 -32.39
CA GLY A 488 7.31 5.67 -31.78
C GLY A 488 6.28 5.27 -30.73
N MET A 489 6.58 4.20 -30.00
CA MET A 489 5.75 3.69 -28.91
C MET A 489 6.65 3.18 -27.78
N LYS A 490 6.41 3.62 -26.55
CA LYS A 490 7.13 3.17 -25.34
C LYS A 490 6.08 2.69 -24.33
N ASP A 491 6.18 1.45 -23.89
CA ASP A 491 5.27 0.83 -22.91
C ASP A 491 3.76 0.95 -23.23
N GLY A 492 3.40 0.95 -24.53
CA GLY A 492 2.02 0.94 -25.02
C GLY A 492 1.37 2.31 -25.25
N TYR A 493 2.02 3.41 -24.86
CA TYR A 493 1.61 4.77 -25.24
C TYR A 493 2.50 5.33 -26.35
N CYS A 494 1.99 6.31 -27.10
CA CYS A 494 2.70 6.94 -28.22
C CYS A 494 3.81 7.85 -27.70
N ILE A 495 4.92 7.92 -28.44
CA ILE A 495 6.00 8.89 -28.22
C ILE A 495 6.40 9.56 -29.53
N ALA A 496 7.02 10.74 -29.44
CA ALA A 496 7.51 11.47 -30.61
C ALA A 496 8.80 12.24 -30.32
N ASP A 497 9.70 12.34 -31.30
CA ASP A 497 10.59 13.49 -31.36
C ASP A 497 9.82 14.68 -31.93
N ILE A 498 10.00 15.85 -31.32
CA ILE A 498 9.24 17.06 -31.68
C ILE A 498 10.14 18.27 -31.90
N LYS A 499 9.67 19.20 -32.74
CA LYS A 499 10.19 20.57 -32.84
C LYS A 499 9.11 21.52 -32.34
N TYR A 500 9.45 22.42 -31.40
CA TYR A 500 8.51 23.47 -31.00
C TYR A 500 8.19 24.43 -32.15
N LEU A 501 6.99 24.98 -32.10
CA LEU A 501 6.50 25.99 -33.04
C LEU A 501 6.29 27.29 -32.29
N GLU A 502 6.85 28.34 -32.85
CA GLU A 502 6.78 29.70 -32.34
C GLU A 502 6.33 30.60 -33.50
N ASP A 503 5.60 31.68 -33.22
CA ASP A 503 5.12 32.58 -34.27
C ASP A 503 6.23 33.47 -34.83
N THR A 504 6.17 33.71 -36.14
CA THR A 504 7.03 34.64 -36.85
C THR A 504 6.75 36.06 -36.35
N ARG A 505 7.75 36.71 -35.75
CA ARG A 505 7.62 38.08 -35.25
C ARG A 505 7.68 39.10 -36.38
N VAL A 506 6.70 39.99 -36.41
CA VAL A 506 6.71 41.20 -37.24
C VAL A 506 7.66 42.20 -36.57
N SER A 507 8.61 42.72 -37.35
CA SER A 507 9.67 43.64 -36.88
C SER A 507 9.59 45.03 -37.54
N ASP A 508 8.63 45.24 -38.43
CA ASP A 508 8.32 46.54 -39.02
C ASP A 508 7.18 47.19 -38.24
N ASP A 509 7.33 48.47 -37.89
CA ASP A 509 6.39 49.19 -37.01
C ASP A 509 5.04 49.47 -37.68
N GLU A 510 5.01 49.68 -39.01
CA GLU A 510 3.75 49.89 -39.74
C GLU A 510 2.98 48.57 -39.91
N GLU A 511 3.65 47.48 -40.27
CA GLU A 511 3.04 46.16 -40.31
C GLU A 511 2.56 45.69 -38.94
N LEU A 512 3.27 46.03 -37.86
CA LEU A 512 2.88 45.71 -36.49
C LEU A 512 1.68 46.55 -36.03
N ALA A 513 1.65 47.85 -36.35
CA ALA A 513 0.50 48.71 -36.07
C ALA A 513 -0.77 48.22 -36.79
N GLN A 514 -0.66 47.82 -38.06
CA GLN A 514 -1.77 47.17 -38.79
C GLN A 514 -2.18 45.84 -38.15
N LEU A 515 -1.23 45.04 -37.68
CA LEU A 515 -1.51 43.74 -37.06
C LEU A 515 -2.21 43.90 -35.70
N GLN A 516 -1.86 44.93 -34.93
CA GLN A 516 -2.57 45.32 -33.70
C GLN A 516 -4.00 45.80 -34.00
N GLN A 517 -4.20 46.63 -35.03
CA GLN A 517 -5.54 47.05 -35.46
C GLN A 517 -6.41 45.85 -35.87
N LEU A 518 -5.85 44.88 -36.61
CA LEU A 518 -6.54 43.64 -36.97
C LEU A 518 -6.86 42.78 -35.74
N HIS A 519 -5.92 42.61 -34.81
CA HIS A 519 -6.13 41.88 -33.55
C HIS A 519 -7.29 42.50 -32.76
N ASP A 520 -7.27 43.82 -32.58
CA ASP A 520 -8.26 44.54 -31.78
C ASP A 520 -9.66 44.50 -32.41
N ALA A 521 -9.75 44.58 -33.74
CA ALA A 521 -11.01 44.40 -34.47
C ALA A 521 -11.57 42.98 -34.32
N VAL A 522 -10.72 41.94 -34.41
CA VAL A 522 -11.12 40.54 -34.20
C VAL A 522 -11.50 40.27 -32.74
N TYR A 523 -10.79 40.85 -31.78
CA TYR A 523 -11.10 40.77 -30.35
C TYR A 523 -12.47 41.39 -30.04
N GLU A 524 -12.79 42.56 -30.61
CA GLU A 524 -14.08 43.22 -30.38
C GLU A 524 -15.24 42.51 -31.08
N GLN A 525 -15.01 41.96 -32.29
CA GLN A 525 -15.98 41.09 -32.97
C GLN A 525 -16.26 39.83 -32.14
N ALA A 526 -15.22 39.21 -31.59
CA ALA A 526 -15.31 38.05 -30.71
C ALA A 526 -16.05 38.37 -29.39
N ARG A 527 -15.75 39.52 -28.76
CA ARG A 527 -16.43 40.01 -27.57
C ARG A 527 -17.92 40.20 -27.82
N THR A 528 -18.27 40.84 -28.93
CA THR A 528 -19.66 41.06 -29.38
C THR A 528 -20.38 39.74 -29.64
N TRP A 529 -19.75 38.81 -30.37
CA TRP A 529 -20.28 37.46 -30.60
C TRP A 529 -20.57 36.72 -29.28
N PHE A 530 -19.60 36.71 -28.35
CA PHE A 530 -19.73 36.01 -27.07
C PHE A 530 -20.80 36.62 -26.15
N GLN A 531 -20.96 37.96 -26.16
CA GLN A 531 -22.04 38.64 -25.42
C GLN A 531 -23.42 38.30 -25.96
N ASN A 532 -23.55 38.15 -27.29
CA ASN A 532 -24.80 37.83 -27.98
C ASN A 532 -25.18 36.33 -27.94
N LEU A 533 -24.31 35.45 -27.41
CA LEU A 533 -24.66 34.03 -27.24
C LEU A 533 -25.80 33.83 -26.25
N LYS A 534 -26.79 33.00 -26.62
CA LYS A 534 -27.87 32.54 -25.75
C LYS A 534 -27.30 32.04 -24.41
N ASN A 535 -27.80 32.55 -23.28
CA ASN A 535 -27.23 32.37 -21.92
C ASN A 535 -26.78 30.92 -21.60
N ARG A 536 -27.50 29.89 -22.09
CA ARG A 536 -27.13 28.48 -21.93
C ARG A 536 -25.70 28.17 -22.40
N PHE A 537 -25.34 28.64 -23.59
CA PHE A 537 -24.03 28.37 -24.20
C PHE A 537 -22.93 29.21 -23.56
N ARG A 538 -23.22 30.49 -23.27
CA ARG A 538 -22.29 31.38 -22.58
C ARG A 538 -21.89 30.82 -21.22
N ASN A 539 -22.85 30.31 -20.44
CA ASN A 539 -22.60 29.71 -19.14
C ASN A 539 -21.81 28.39 -19.24
N GLN A 540 -22.09 27.54 -20.23
CA GLN A 540 -21.32 26.32 -20.50
C GLN A 540 -19.85 26.63 -20.85
N ILE A 541 -19.61 27.65 -21.68
CA ILE A 541 -18.25 28.11 -22.02
C ILE A 541 -17.53 28.59 -20.77
N LEU A 542 -18.15 29.46 -19.97
CA LEU A 542 -17.57 29.98 -18.72
C LEU A 542 -17.25 28.86 -17.72
N GLN A 543 -18.08 27.82 -17.64
CA GLN A 543 -17.86 26.69 -16.73
C GLN A 543 -16.70 25.77 -17.17
N HIS A 544 -16.46 25.61 -18.48
CA HIS A 544 -15.49 24.64 -19.01
C HIS A 544 -14.15 25.26 -19.43
N PHE A 545 -14.18 26.46 -20.00
CA PHE A 545 -13.00 27.16 -20.54
C PHE A 545 -12.64 28.44 -19.77
N GLY A 546 -13.49 28.87 -18.82
CA GLY A 546 -13.34 30.14 -18.12
C GLY A 546 -13.80 31.34 -18.95
N ALA A 547 -13.53 32.55 -18.44
CA ALA A 547 -13.75 33.79 -19.15
C ALA A 547 -12.84 33.92 -20.38
N MET A 548 -13.26 34.72 -21.36
CA MET A 548 -12.39 35.11 -22.48
C MET A 548 -11.19 35.89 -21.91
N PRO A 549 -9.93 35.57 -22.30
CA PRO A 549 -8.75 36.34 -21.90
C PRO A 549 -8.89 37.83 -22.25
N GLU A 550 -8.31 38.68 -21.42
CA GLU A 550 -8.27 40.13 -21.65
C GLU A 550 -7.40 40.48 -22.89
N ARG A 551 -7.60 41.69 -23.43
CA ARG A 551 -6.84 42.16 -24.60
C ARG A 551 -5.38 42.45 -24.20
N GLU A 552 -4.48 41.60 -24.64
CA GLU A 552 -3.03 41.76 -24.43
C GLU A 552 -2.50 43.06 -25.09
N PRO A 553 -1.62 43.83 -24.42
CA PRO A 553 -1.07 45.07 -24.95
C PRO A 553 0.12 44.85 -25.90
N ASP A 554 0.80 43.70 -25.81
CA ASP A 554 1.82 43.23 -26.75
C ASP A 554 1.40 41.87 -27.29
N ILE A 555 0.90 41.85 -28.52
CA ILE A 555 0.42 40.64 -29.20
C ILE A 555 1.54 39.67 -29.61
N GLN A 556 2.81 40.05 -29.41
CA GLN A 556 4.00 39.25 -29.70
C GLN A 556 4.75 38.81 -28.42
N ALA A 557 4.21 39.13 -27.24
CA ALA A 557 4.82 38.83 -25.94
C ALA A 557 5.09 37.34 -25.74
N THR A 558 4.15 36.48 -26.15
CA THR A 558 4.30 35.02 -26.08
C THR A 558 4.73 34.43 -27.43
N PRO A 559 5.51 33.33 -27.46
CA PRO A 559 5.86 32.64 -28.71
C PRO A 559 4.66 31.97 -29.41
N ASN A 560 3.46 32.01 -28.83
CA ASN A 560 2.22 31.56 -29.49
C ASN A 560 1.27 32.72 -29.82
N GLY A 561 1.71 33.98 -29.67
CA GLY A 561 0.83 35.14 -29.77
C GLY A 561 -0.29 35.13 -28.71
N PRO A 562 -1.42 35.83 -28.97
CA PRO A 562 -2.40 36.12 -27.92
C PRO A 562 -3.24 34.93 -27.46
N ALA A 563 -3.47 34.84 -26.15
CA ALA A 563 -4.31 33.85 -25.48
C ALA A 563 -5.77 33.87 -25.98
N CYS A 564 -6.29 35.05 -26.32
CA CYS A 564 -7.65 35.22 -26.84
C CYS A 564 -7.89 34.39 -28.13
N CYS A 565 -6.88 34.28 -29.01
CA CYS A 565 -6.97 33.49 -30.24
C CYS A 565 -7.14 31.99 -29.95
N TRP A 566 -6.42 31.49 -28.95
CA TRP A 566 -6.42 30.08 -28.56
C TRP A 566 -7.69 29.69 -27.80
N TRP A 567 -8.18 30.57 -26.93
CA TRP A 567 -9.48 30.43 -26.28
C TRP A 567 -10.61 30.40 -27.33
N LEU A 568 -10.60 31.29 -28.32
CA LEU A 568 -11.59 31.31 -29.40
C LEU A 568 -11.60 29.99 -30.18
N LEU A 569 -10.44 29.48 -30.59
CA LEU A 569 -10.34 28.21 -31.31
C LEU A 569 -10.85 27.00 -30.51
N ALA A 570 -10.82 27.05 -29.17
CA ALA A 570 -11.34 26.01 -28.29
C ALA A 570 -12.88 26.04 -28.15
N VAL A 571 -13.47 27.24 -28.04
CA VAL A 571 -14.91 27.44 -27.81
C VAL A 571 -15.75 27.45 -29.08
N LEU A 572 -15.17 27.87 -30.22
CA LEU A 572 -15.89 27.96 -31.49
C LEU A 572 -16.25 26.55 -32.03
N PRO A 573 -17.43 26.39 -32.69
CA PRO A 573 -17.91 25.11 -33.22
C PRO A 573 -17.24 24.77 -34.57
N ILE A 574 -15.91 24.60 -34.56
CA ILE A 574 -15.08 24.36 -35.75
C ILE A 574 -14.73 22.86 -35.85
N ASP A 575 -14.64 22.33 -37.07
CA ASP A 575 -14.14 20.97 -37.32
C ASP A 575 -12.67 20.79 -36.84
N PRO A 576 -12.32 19.68 -36.15
CA PRO A 576 -10.97 19.44 -35.64
C PRO A 576 -9.83 19.50 -36.67
N ARG A 577 -10.07 19.17 -37.95
CA ARG A 577 -9.05 19.27 -39.01
C ARG A 577 -8.80 20.73 -39.40
N TYR A 578 -9.84 21.56 -39.39
CA TYR A 578 -9.67 23.00 -39.59
C TYR A 578 -9.01 23.65 -38.36
N GLN A 579 -9.41 23.26 -37.14
CA GLN A 579 -8.72 23.67 -35.91
C GLN A 579 -7.22 23.33 -35.96
N LEU A 580 -6.86 22.13 -36.41
CA LEU A 580 -5.48 21.70 -36.60
C LEU A 580 -4.74 22.55 -37.65
N SER A 581 -5.40 22.91 -38.76
CA SER A 581 -4.84 23.83 -39.77
C SER A 581 -4.47 25.18 -39.14
N VAL A 582 -5.30 25.73 -38.25
CA VAL A 582 -5.00 26.99 -37.57
C VAL A 582 -3.95 26.82 -36.46
N LEU A 583 -3.95 25.71 -35.71
CA LEU A 583 -2.92 25.42 -34.71
C LEU A 583 -1.50 25.40 -35.32
N SER A 584 -1.37 24.88 -36.54
CA SER A 584 -0.10 24.77 -37.26
C SER A 584 0.48 26.09 -37.80
N MET A 585 -0.27 27.19 -37.78
CA MET A 585 0.15 28.48 -38.35
C MET A 585 1.12 29.24 -37.45
N THR A 586 2.28 29.62 -37.99
CA THR A 586 3.26 30.52 -37.34
C THR A 586 2.99 32.01 -37.63
N THR A 587 1.88 32.32 -38.30
CA THR A 587 1.55 33.62 -38.89
C THR A 587 0.33 34.22 -38.19
N LEU A 588 0.55 35.14 -37.24
CA LEU A 588 -0.54 35.75 -36.47
C LEU A 588 -1.57 36.46 -37.36
N ARG A 589 -1.12 37.17 -38.42
CA ARG A 589 -2.01 37.86 -39.38
C ARG A 589 -2.98 36.88 -40.07
N GLU A 590 -2.49 35.77 -40.60
CA GLU A 590 -3.31 34.75 -41.27
C GLU A 590 -4.26 34.03 -40.29
N ARG A 591 -3.77 33.75 -39.07
CA ARG A 591 -4.57 33.17 -37.98
C ARG A 591 -5.73 34.09 -37.58
N LEU A 592 -5.49 35.39 -37.44
CA LEU A 592 -6.52 36.39 -37.15
C LEU A 592 -7.55 36.49 -38.29
N VAL A 593 -7.12 36.57 -39.55
CA VAL A 593 -8.05 36.60 -40.71
C VAL A 593 -8.94 35.35 -40.74
N LYS A 594 -8.40 34.16 -40.46
CA LYS A 594 -9.22 32.93 -40.36
C LYS A 594 -10.23 32.98 -39.21
N ILE A 595 -9.83 33.45 -38.03
CA ILE A 595 -10.75 33.62 -36.89
C ILE A 595 -11.84 34.65 -37.23
N GLN A 596 -11.49 35.76 -37.89
CA GLN A 596 -12.42 36.79 -38.37
C GLN A 596 -13.47 36.21 -39.34
N HIS A 597 -13.04 35.44 -40.33
CA HIS A 597 -13.96 34.79 -41.28
C HIS A 597 -14.93 33.81 -40.58
N ILE A 598 -14.46 33.07 -39.57
CA ILE A 598 -15.31 32.17 -38.77
C ILE A 598 -16.34 32.97 -37.95
N LEU A 599 -15.92 34.07 -37.30
CA LEU A 599 -16.81 34.92 -36.52
C LEU A 599 -17.88 35.58 -37.41
N SER A 600 -17.48 36.13 -38.58
CA SER A 600 -18.41 36.72 -39.55
C SER A 600 -19.40 35.69 -40.09
N TYR A 601 -18.95 34.46 -40.37
CA TYR A 601 -19.84 33.38 -40.79
C TYR A 601 -20.86 33.04 -39.69
N LEU A 602 -20.41 32.82 -38.45
CA LEU A 602 -21.30 32.50 -37.31
C LEU A 602 -22.25 33.64 -36.95
N GLN A 603 -21.87 34.90 -37.19
CA GLN A 603 -22.75 36.07 -37.04
C GLN A 603 -23.78 36.21 -38.18
N SER A 604 -23.58 35.55 -39.33
CA SER A 604 -24.53 35.54 -40.44
C SER A 604 -25.63 34.47 -40.33
N ILE A 605 -25.49 33.51 -39.41
CA ILE A 605 -26.48 32.46 -39.18
C ILE A 605 -27.64 33.04 -38.34
N PRO A 606 -28.91 32.88 -38.77
CA PRO A 606 -30.08 33.31 -37.99
C PRO A 606 -30.14 32.67 -36.59
N ASN A 607 -30.58 33.45 -35.60
CA ASN A 607 -30.61 33.07 -34.19
C ASN A 607 -31.87 32.25 -33.79
N GLU A 608 -32.15 31.15 -34.48
CA GLU A 608 -33.22 30.19 -34.12
C GLU A 608 -32.98 29.51 -32.76
#